data_AF-A0A354V7E2-F1
#
_entry.id   AF-A0A354V7E2-F1
#
_cell.length_a   1.000
_cell.length_b   1.000
_cell.length_c   1.000
_cell.angle_alpha   90.00
_cell.angle_beta   90.00
_cell.angle_gamma   90.00
#
_symmetry.space_group_name_H-M   'P 1'
#
loop_
_entity.id
_entity.type
_entity.pdbx_description
1 polymer ?
#
loop_
_entity_poly.entity_id
_entity_poly.type
_entity_poly.pdbx_seq_one_letter_code
_entity_poly.pdbx_strand_id
1 'polypeptide(L)'
;MSTGATGFLQRYEAAVGRLPGDSALRAAAAAAFKASGLPGGTPRARPVEAWKYTSLRPVAEATFQASPKHEAETLLSGLTLLDAPRVVFVDGVLRGDLSDASLTVMAG
;
A
#
# COMPACT_ATOMS: atom_id res chain seq x y z
N MET A 1 -5.83 -20.32 -6.75
CA MET A 1 -5.54 -19.06 -6.04
C MET A 1 -5.94 -17.90 -6.93
N SER A 2 -6.60 -16.88 -6.40
CA SER A 2 -6.97 -15.67 -7.16
C SER A 2 -5.78 -14.74 -7.33
N THR A 3 -5.65 -14.12 -8.51
CA THR A 3 -4.59 -13.15 -8.84
C THR A 3 -5.17 -11.77 -9.14
N GLY A 4 -4.30 -10.78 -9.32
CA GLY A 4 -4.66 -9.46 -9.83
C GLY A 4 -5.73 -8.75 -8.98
N ALA A 5 -6.67 -8.07 -9.63
CA ALA A 5 -7.71 -7.31 -8.94
C ALA A 5 -8.57 -8.18 -8.00
N THR A 6 -8.96 -9.39 -8.43
CA THR A 6 -9.72 -10.32 -7.60
C THR A 6 -8.92 -10.76 -6.37
N GLY A 7 -7.65 -11.13 -6.55
CA GLY A 7 -6.78 -11.53 -5.44
C GLY A 7 -6.55 -10.39 -4.44
N PHE A 8 -6.34 -9.17 -4.94
CA PHE A 8 -6.23 -7.99 -4.09
C PHE A 8 -7.51 -7.74 -3.29
N LEU A 9 -8.69 -7.80 -3.92
CA LEU A 9 -9.98 -7.56 -3.26
C LEU A 9 -10.28 -8.61 -2.19
N GLN A 10 -10.00 -9.90 -2.44
CA GLN A 10 -10.12 -10.94 -1.42
C GLN A 10 -9.22 -10.65 -0.21
N ARG A 11 -7.98 -10.19 -0.46
CA ARG A 11 -7.07 -9.81 0.62
C ARG A 11 -7.56 -8.57 1.38
N TYR A 12 -8.16 -7.61 0.70
CA TYR A 12 -8.78 -6.43 1.31
C TYR A 12 -9.95 -6.82 2.22
N GLU A 13 -10.85 -7.68 1.75
CA GLU A 13 -12.00 -8.18 2.53
C GLU A 13 -11.54 -8.82 3.85
N ALA A 14 -10.46 -9.62 3.81
CA ALA A 14 -9.86 -10.21 5.00
C ALA A 14 -9.16 -9.21 5.95
N ALA A 15 -8.89 -7.98 5.50
CA ALA A 15 -8.24 -6.95 6.32
C ALA A 15 -9.17 -5.83 6.79
N VAL A 16 -10.30 -5.59 6.13
CA VAL A 16 -11.06 -4.34 6.27
C VAL A 16 -11.41 -3.98 7.71
N GLY A 17 -11.78 -4.96 8.54
CA GLY A 17 -12.11 -4.73 9.96
C GLY A 17 -10.93 -4.30 10.84
N ARG A 18 -9.70 -4.31 10.32
CA ARG A 18 -8.45 -3.97 11.03
C ARG A 18 -7.77 -2.73 10.46
N LEU A 19 -8.28 -2.18 9.35
CA LEU A 19 -7.67 -1.04 8.68
C LEU A 19 -8.06 0.26 9.39
N PRO A 20 -7.11 1.18 9.64
CA PRO A 20 -7.43 2.47 10.23
C PRO A 20 -8.19 3.38 9.25
N GLY A 21 -8.79 4.46 9.74
CA GLY A 21 -9.46 5.48 8.93
C GLY A 21 -10.91 5.14 8.55
N ASP A 22 -11.47 5.90 7.62
CA ASP A 22 -12.89 5.82 7.23
C ASP A 22 -13.18 4.54 6.42
N SER A 23 -14.01 3.66 6.99
CA SER A 23 -14.43 2.40 6.37
C SER A 23 -15.35 2.60 5.17
N ALA A 24 -16.17 3.66 5.15
CA ALA A 24 -17.07 3.97 4.04
C ALA A 24 -16.27 4.40 2.81
N LEU A 25 -15.27 5.26 2.98
CA LEU A 25 -14.35 5.66 1.91
C LEU A 25 -13.61 4.44 1.32
N ARG A 26 -13.14 3.53 2.18
CA ARG A 26 -12.47 2.29 1.74
C ARG A 26 -13.42 1.37 0.97
N ALA A 27 -14.66 1.21 1.44
CA ALA A 27 -15.66 0.41 0.76
C ALA A 27 -16.00 0.97 -0.63
N ALA A 28 -16.17 2.29 -0.75
CA ALA A 28 -16.40 2.95 -2.03
C ALA A 28 -15.22 2.74 -3.01
N ALA A 29 -13.98 2.88 -2.53
CA ALA A 29 -12.78 2.61 -3.33
C ALA A 29 -12.69 1.14 -3.78
N ALA A 30 -12.99 0.19 -2.90
CA ALA A 30 -13.00 -1.23 -3.23
C ALA A 30 -14.07 -1.57 -4.29
N ALA A 31 -15.27 -0.97 -4.19
CA ALA A 31 -16.32 -1.13 -5.19
C ALA A 31 -15.91 -0.56 -6.55
N ALA A 32 -15.33 0.64 -6.58
CA ALA A 32 -14.81 1.24 -7.81
C ALA A 32 -13.71 0.37 -8.44
N PHE A 33 -12.77 -0.13 -7.63
CA PHE A 33 -11.70 -1.00 -8.11
C PHE A 33 -12.23 -2.35 -8.62
N LYS A 34 -13.25 -2.92 -7.99
CA LYS A 34 -13.94 -4.12 -8.47
C LYS A 34 -14.57 -3.92 -9.84
N ALA A 35 -15.15 -2.75 -10.10
CA ALA A 35 -15.75 -2.41 -11.39
C ALA A 35 -14.70 -2.15 -12.48
N SER A 36 -13.61 -1.45 -12.14
CA SER A 36 -12.61 -1.01 -13.13
C SER A 36 -11.47 -2.01 -13.36
N GLY A 37 -11.10 -2.79 -12.36
CA GLY A 37 -9.96 -3.71 -12.40
C GLY A 37 -8.61 -3.01 -12.61
N LEU A 38 -7.61 -3.77 -13.05
CA LEU A 38 -6.29 -3.25 -13.45
C LEU A 38 -6.31 -2.80 -14.91
N PRO A 39 -5.78 -1.60 -15.24
CA PRO A 39 -5.60 -1.14 -16.61
C PRO A 39 -4.79 -2.13 -17.46
N GLY A 40 -5.35 -2.61 -18.57
CA GLY A 40 -4.70 -3.61 -19.42
C GLY A 40 -4.37 -4.94 -18.72
N GLY A 41 -4.86 -5.16 -17.49
CA GLY A 41 -4.53 -6.32 -16.66
C GLY A 41 -5.36 -7.57 -16.95
N THR A 42 -6.29 -7.51 -17.90
CA THR A 42 -6.94 -8.69 -18.46
C THR A 42 -6.90 -8.61 -19.98
N PRO A 43 -6.90 -9.76 -20.70
CA PRO A 43 -6.98 -9.76 -22.16
C PRO A 43 -8.22 -9.05 -22.73
N ARG A 44 -9.27 -8.85 -21.90
CA ARG A 44 -10.50 -8.14 -22.27
C ARG A 44 -10.47 -6.65 -21.92
N ALA A 45 -9.51 -6.18 -21.14
CA ALA A 45 -9.44 -4.77 -20.74
C ALA A 45 -8.97 -3.92 -21.92
N ARG A 46 -9.69 -2.83 -22.21
CA ARG A 46 -9.31 -1.87 -23.25
C ARG A 46 -7.95 -1.25 -22.88
N PRO A 47 -7.01 -1.12 -23.83
CA PRO A 47 -5.80 -0.34 -23.61
C PRO A 47 -6.15 1.08 -23.18
N VAL A 48 -5.49 1.56 -22.13
CA VAL A 48 -5.65 2.92 -21.60
C VAL A 48 -4.38 3.69 -21.94
N GLU A 49 -4.47 4.84 -22.61
CA GLU A 49 -3.30 5.56 -23.13
C GLU A 49 -2.30 5.93 -22.01
N ALA A 50 -2.80 6.24 -20.81
CA ALA A 50 -1.98 6.52 -19.64
C ALA A 50 -1.06 5.35 -19.21
N TRP A 51 -1.32 4.12 -19.66
CA TRP A 51 -0.58 2.90 -19.30
C TRP A 51 0.18 2.29 -20.48
N LYS A 52 0.26 2.98 -21.62
CA LYS A 52 0.88 2.49 -22.85
C LYS A 52 2.32 2.00 -22.66
N TYR A 53 3.06 2.64 -21.78
CA TYR A 53 4.48 2.34 -21.50
C TYR A 53 4.69 1.63 -20.17
N THR A 54 3.62 1.25 -19.46
CA THR A 54 3.70 0.63 -18.15
C THR A 54 2.84 -0.63 -18.12
N SER A 55 3.46 -1.76 -18.36
CA SER A 55 2.79 -3.06 -18.31
C SER A 55 2.42 -3.42 -16.87
N LEU A 56 1.12 -3.60 -16.62
CA LEU A 56 0.59 -4.11 -15.35
C LEU A 56 0.44 -5.63 -15.32
N ARG A 57 0.90 -6.33 -16.37
CA ARG A 57 0.80 -7.80 -16.45
C ARG A 57 1.40 -8.52 -15.23
N PRO A 58 2.60 -8.15 -14.72
CA PRO A 58 3.14 -8.79 -13.52
C PRO A 58 2.25 -8.64 -12.29
N VAL A 59 1.57 -7.49 -12.15
CA VAL A 59 0.64 -7.24 -11.03
C VAL A 59 -0.66 -8.02 -11.22
N ALA A 60 -1.14 -8.15 -12.46
CA ALA A 60 -2.34 -8.93 -12.77
C ALA A 60 -2.16 -10.44 -12.55
N GLU A 61 -0.93 -10.94 -12.72
CA GLU A 61 -0.57 -12.34 -12.51
C GLU A 61 -0.14 -12.64 -11.05
N ALA A 62 0.11 -11.60 -10.24
CA ALA A 62 0.53 -11.73 -8.85
C ALA A 62 -0.59 -12.25 -7.93
N THR A 63 -0.18 -12.95 -6.86
CA THR A 63 -1.03 -13.29 -5.71
C THR A 63 -0.73 -12.32 -4.55
N PHE A 64 -1.75 -12.04 -3.73
CA PHE A 64 -1.64 -11.08 -2.63
C PHE A 64 -1.80 -11.80 -1.29
N GLN A 65 -0.82 -11.63 -0.41
CA GLN A 65 -0.79 -12.22 0.92
C GLN A 65 -0.47 -11.17 1.98
N ALA A 66 -0.75 -11.48 3.25
CA ALA A 66 -0.25 -10.63 4.33
C ALA A 66 1.27 -10.78 4.42
N SER A 67 1.97 -9.65 4.47
CA SER A 67 3.40 -9.63 4.76
C SER A 67 3.62 -10.09 6.20
N PRO A 68 4.63 -10.94 6.49
CA PRO A 68 5.09 -11.12 7.86
C PRO A 68 5.60 -9.77 8.39
N LYS A 69 5.55 -9.55 9.71
CA LYS A 69 6.14 -8.35 10.30
C LYS A 69 7.65 -8.38 10.06
N HIS A 70 8.16 -7.45 9.25
CA HIS A 70 9.59 -7.31 9.07
C HIS A 70 10.22 -6.54 10.23
N GLU A 71 11.43 -6.96 10.62
CA GLU A 71 12.31 -6.17 11.46
C GLU A 71 12.91 -5.05 10.59
N ALA A 72 12.59 -3.80 10.92
CA ALA A 72 12.99 -2.62 10.15
C ALA A 72 14.25 -1.97 10.71
N GLU A 73 14.69 -2.37 11.89
CA GLU A 73 15.83 -1.83 12.64
C GLU A 73 17.12 -1.92 11.81
N THR A 74 17.33 -3.06 11.13
CA THR A 74 18.49 -3.28 10.24
C THR A 74 18.44 -2.40 8.99
N LEU A 75 17.25 -2.08 8.48
CA LEU A 75 17.11 -1.18 7.33
C LEU A 75 17.32 0.27 7.74
N LEU A 76 16.80 0.66 8.92
CA LEU A 76 16.93 2.01 9.45
C LEU A 76 18.36 2.37 9.81
N SER A 77 19.17 1.40 10.26
CA SER A 77 20.58 1.66 10.60
C SER A 77 21.44 2.06 9.40
N GLY A 78 21.01 1.73 8.18
CA GLY A 78 21.68 2.13 6.93
C GLY A 78 21.18 3.46 6.35
N LEU A 79 20.14 4.07 6.91
CA LEU A 79 19.61 5.34 6.42
C LEU A 79 20.34 6.52 7.04
N THR A 80 20.64 7.53 6.22
CA THR A 80 21.15 8.81 6.72
C THR A 80 20.14 9.42 7.68
N LEU A 81 20.58 9.65 8.92
CA LEU A 81 19.82 10.42 9.91
C LEU A 81 19.83 11.88 9.48
N LEU A 82 18.68 12.37 9.02
CA LEU A 82 18.42 13.80 8.89
C LEU A 82 18.04 14.34 10.27
N ASP A 83 18.50 15.56 10.57
CA ASP A 83 18.03 16.29 11.76
C ASP A 83 16.64 16.87 11.50
N ALA A 84 15.64 15.97 11.49
CA ALA A 84 14.24 16.28 11.22
C ALA A 84 13.34 15.19 11.83
N PRO A 85 12.07 15.50 12.15
CA PRO A 85 11.12 14.49 12.58
C PRO A 85 10.95 13.40 11.54
N ARG A 86 10.82 12.18 12.04
CA ARG A 86 10.68 10.97 11.23
C ARG A 86 9.50 10.15 11.70
N VAL A 87 8.60 9.84 10.78
CA VAL A 87 7.51 8.88 11.03
C VAL A 87 7.79 7.61 10.24
N VAL A 88 7.84 6.46 10.92
CA VAL A 88 8.20 5.17 10.32
C VAL A 88 6.96 4.30 10.17
N PHE A 89 6.74 3.83 8.94
CA PHE A 89 5.74 2.81 8.62
C PHE A 89 6.44 1.55 8.11
N VAL A 90 6.10 0.40 8.68
CA VAL A 90 6.62 -0.92 8.28
C VAL A 90 5.44 -1.78 7.88
N ASP A 91 5.46 -2.31 6.65
CA ASP A 91 4.36 -3.11 6.09
C ASP A 91 2.97 -2.43 6.21
N GLY A 92 2.94 -1.09 6.14
CA GLY A 92 1.72 -0.28 6.29
C GLY A 92 1.26 -0.02 7.72
N VAL A 93 2.05 -0.39 8.74
CA VAL A 93 1.76 -0.17 10.17
C VAL A 93 2.72 0.88 10.76
N LEU A 94 2.19 1.83 11.53
CA LEU A 94 2.99 2.82 12.27
C LEU A 94 3.88 2.12 13.32
N ARG A 95 5.19 2.36 13.27
CA ARG A 95 6.16 1.97 14.31
C ARG A 95 6.53 3.20 15.13
N GLY A 96 5.73 3.49 16.14
CA GLY A 96 5.94 4.64 17.02
C GLY A 96 7.29 4.59 17.76
N ASP A 97 7.77 3.39 18.06
CA ASP A 97 9.06 3.11 18.69
C ASP A 97 10.27 3.37 17.77
N LEU A 98 10.05 3.44 16.45
CA LEU A 98 11.08 3.81 15.46
C LEU A 98 10.91 5.24 14.93
N SER A 99 9.80 5.88 15.30
CA SER A 99 9.46 7.24 14.90
C SER A 99 10.02 8.24 15.91
N ASP A 100 10.42 9.41 15.42
CA ASP A 100 10.84 10.54 16.23
C ASP A 100 9.97 11.75 15.85
N ALA A 101 9.17 12.22 16.80
CA ALA A 101 8.29 13.38 16.63
C ALA A 101 8.88 14.66 17.24
N SER A 102 10.13 14.64 17.70
CA SER A 102 10.74 15.80 18.32
C SER A 102 11.07 16.87 17.26
N LEU A 103 10.18 17.87 17.16
CA LEU A 103 10.47 19.17 16.58
C LEU A 103 10.37 20.19 17.72
N THR A 104 11.50 20.64 18.26
CA THR A 104 11.52 21.90 18.99
C THR A 104 11.44 23.01 17.95
N VAL A 105 10.26 23.55 17.71
CA VAL A 105 10.12 24.80 16.96
C VAL A 105 10.70 25.89 17.86
N MET A 106 11.90 26.38 17.54
CA MET A 106 12.39 27.65 18.07
C MET A 106 11.43 28.73 17.60
N ALA A 107 10.57 29.21 18.50
CA ALA A 107 9.76 30.39 18.28
C ALA A 107 10.71 31.57 18.02
N GLY A 108 10.67 32.09 16.79
CA GLY A 108 11.27 33.37 16.42
C GLY A 108 10.32 34.53 16.68
#